data_AF-A0A7C5ZL40-F1
#
_entry.id   AF-A0A7C5ZL40-F1
#
_cell.length_a   1.000
_cell.length_b   1.000
_cell.length_c   1.000
_cell.angle_alpha   90.00
_cell.angle_beta   90.00
_cell.angle_gamma   90.00
#
_symmetry.space_group_name_H-M   'P 1'
#
loop_
_entity.id
_entity.type
_entity.pdbx_description
1 polymer ?
#
loop_
_entity_poly.entity_id
_entity_poly.type
_entity_poly.pdbx_seq_one_letter_code
_entity_poly.pdbx_strand_id
1 'polypeptide(L)'
;MPLFELPGLYADNVAAIVTAPRLLLVNRDPGPSETGVPLDWPIALEVLDTGPDGVDRSATRVFVDGVLAFDGGAGPELQPGFDGPRASVSETADTLRIVLDPTAPFTSEAEVEVRVVSATIGGGHALDESYRFFAEDRTAPRVLAAQATSPTTVQIGFDEDVVVTDPDGFAFAPRAFPAVPLMAISASAQGSVVTVELDTEMTPDVLHEVVVSGVADLRGNPVLQPHDRAFFAGFRPARPPSRRFDLWSMLPRHNRRGDATGDLRRFIACLQEALDLVLAEADRFADVFDIERAPEDFLDIILQDLGNPFPFDLDVLGKRRLASVLVEMYRQKGTEAGIENAIRFFLGIDVTAITPFTGTTLVLGESELGVDWELGPSDRFARYAFDVEVDVPPTATERRQIRAIVDYLKPAHTHFVDLIEPGAPIAYDHWELGISELGETTDLH
;
A
#
# COMPACT_ATOMS: atom_id res chain seq x y z
N MET A 1 17.00 -5.36 33.91
CA MET A 1 17.65 -6.04 32.77
C MET A 1 16.60 -6.86 32.06
N PRO A 2 16.37 -6.66 30.76
CA PRO A 2 15.42 -7.50 30.03
C PRO A 2 16.02 -8.92 29.93
N LEU A 3 15.23 -9.92 30.32
CA LEU A 3 15.53 -11.33 30.11
C LEU A 3 15.44 -11.59 28.61
N PHE A 4 16.58 -11.87 27.98
CA PHE A 4 16.64 -12.31 26.60
C PHE A 4 16.26 -13.80 26.59
N GLU A 5 15.12 -14.16 26.00
CA GLU A 5 14.82 -15.56 25.72
C GLU A 5 15.78 -16.05 24.64
N LEU A 6 16.58 -17.06 24.97
CA LEU A 6 17.35 -17.79 23.97
C LEU A 6 16.37 -18.70 23.20
N PRO A 7 16.50 -18.81 21.86
CA PRO A 7 15.66 -19.72 21.10
C PRO A 7 15.82 -21.16 21.64
N GLY A 8 14.72 -21.74 22.11
CA GLY A 8 14.65 -23.12 22.57
C GLY A 8 14.39 -24.06 21.40
N LEU A 9 15.24 -25.09 21.25
CA LEU A 9 14.98 -26.19 20.32
C LEU A 9 14.01 -27.17 20.99
N TYR A 10 12.77 -27.24 20.47
CA TYR A 10 11.78 -28.23 20.88
C TYR A 10 11.67 -29.30 19.80
N ALA A 11 12.16 -30.51 20.10
CA ALA A 11 11.97 -31.67 19.22
C ALA A 11 10.62 -32.32 19.53
N ASP A 12 9.64 -32.12 18.65
CA ASP A 12 8.25 -32.58 18.83
C ASP A 12 8.09 -34.07 18.50
N ASN A 13 8.87 -34.59 17.55
CA ASN A 13 8.84 -36.00 17.16
C ASN A 13 10.22 -36.49 16.71
N VAL A 14 10.64 -37.64 17.22
CA VAL A 14 11.87 -38.34 16.79
C VAL A 14 11.44 -39.69 16.22
N ALA A 15 11.47 -39.81 14.89
CA ALA A 15 11.13 -41.03 14.18
C ALA A 15 12.38 -41.64 13.52
N ALA A 16 12.56 -42.96 13.66
CA ALA A 16 13.62 -43.68 12.97
C ALA A 16 13.20 -43.98 11.52
N ILE A 17 13.86 -43.36 10.55
CA ILE A 17 13.70 -43.67 9.13
C ILE A 17 14.48 -44.95 8.83
N VAL A 18 13.78 -46.03 8.51
CA VAL A 18 14.36 -47.39 8.35
C VAL A 18 15.16 -47.55 7.04
N THR A 19 15.11 -46.56 6.15
CA THR A 19 15.93 -46.47 4.93
C THR A 19 16.37 -45.03 4.74
N ALA A 20 17.47 -44.63 5.38
CA ALA A 20 18.14 -43.39 5.08
C ALA A 20 18.99 -43.55 3.80
N PRO A 21 19.05 -42.53 2.91
CA PRO A 21 20.09 -42.47 1.90
C PRO A 21 21.46 -42.58 2.57
N ARG A 22 22.38 -43.34 1.95
CA ARG A 22 23.71 -43.56 2.54
C ARG A 22 24.50 -42.27 2.60
N LEU A 23 24.70 -41.61 1.46
CA LEU A 23 25.32 -40.29 1.41
C LEU A 23 24.27 -39.20 1.50
N LEU A 24 24.55 -38.19 2.32
CA LEU A 24 23.73 -37.00 2.51
C LEU A 24 24.59 -35.74 2.37
N LEU A 25 24.05 -34.73 1.69
CA LEU A 25 24.61 -33.38 1.69
C LEU A 25 23.95 -32.55 2.79
N VAL A 26 24.70 -32.26 3.85
CA VAL A 26 24.20 -31.59 5.07
C VAL A 26 25.05 -30.37 5.42
N ASN A 27 24.58 -29.59 6.41
CA ASN A 27 25.29 -28.41 6.95
C ASN A 27 25.80 -27.44 5.87
N ARG A 28 24.94 -27.19 4.87
CA ARG A 28 25.17 -26.24 3.78
C ARG A 28 25.04 -24.81 4.30
N ASP A 29 26.08 -24.03 4.09
CA ASP A 29 26.17 -22.61 4.39
C ASP A 29 26.96 -21.93 3.25
N PRO A 30 26.31 -21.21 2.32
CA PRO A 30 24.89 -20.86 2.34
C PRO A 30 23.95 -22.05 2.15
N GLY A 31 22.75 -21.92 2.68
CA GLY A 31 21.68 -22.90 2.57
C GLY A 31 20.95 -22.86 1.21
N PRO A 32 20.20 -23.91 0.87
CA PRO A 32 19.38 -23.93 -0.35
C PRO A 32 18.34 -22.81 -0.36
N SER A 33 18.27 -22.08 -1.47
CA SER A 33 17.40 -20.91 -1.69
C SER A 33 17.61 -19.77 -0.70
N GLU A 34 18.75 -19.74 0.01
CA GLU A 34 19.10 -18.61 0.86
C GLU A 34 19.34 -17.36 0.00
N THR A 35 18.87 -16.21 0.49
CA THR A 35 18.98 -14.92 -0.20
C THR A 35 19.70 -13.91 0.68
N GLY A 36 20.46 -13.00 0.08
CA GLY A 36 21.18 -11.98 0.86
C GLY A 36 22.52 -12.47 1.39
N VAL A 37 23.12 -13.48 0.75
CA VAL A 37 24.42 -14.01 1.13
C VAL A 37 25.50 -12.97 0.85
N PRO A 38 26.34 -12.57 1.82
CA PRO A 38 27.41 -11.61 1.58
C PRO A 38 28.28 -11.99 0.37
N LEU A 39 28.69 -11.01 -0.42
CA LEU A 39 29.41 -11.29 -1.68
C LEU A 39 30.74 -12.03 -1.44
N ASP A 40 31.35 -11.88 -0.28
CA ASP A 40 32.57 -12.55 0.14
C ASP A 40 32.29 -13.73 1.09
N TRP A 41 31.09 -14.32 1.11
CA TRP A 41 30.81 -15.44 2.01
C TRP A 41 31.46 -16.75 1.51
N PRO A 42 32.04 -17.58 2.39
CA PRO A 42 32.55 -18.89 2.01
C PRO A 42 31.40 -19.88 1.78
N ILE A 43 31.64 -20.94 1.00
CA ILE A 43 30.70 -22.04 0.81
C ILE A 43 31.18 -23.23 1.65
N ALA A 44 30.50 -23.51 2.76
CA ALA A 44 30.71 -24.67 3.60
C ALA A 44 29.64 -25.74 3.38
N LEU A 45 30.06 -27.00 3.31
CA LEU A 45 29.16 -28.14 3.20
C LEU A 45 29.79 -29.40 3.81
N GLU A 46 28.94 -30.36 4.14
CA GLU A 46 29.36 -31.66 4.65
C GLU A 46 28.71 -32.78 3.84
N VAL A 47 29.53 -33.73 3.41
CA VAL A 47 29.06 -35.01 2.90
C VAL A 47 29.15 -36.01 4.04
N LEU A 48 28.04 -36.64 4.39
CA LEU A 48 27.92 -37.60 5.48
C LEU A 48 27.51 -38.96 4.94
N ASP A 49 28.24 -40.02 5.28
CA ASP A 49 27.76 -41.40 5.14
C ASP A 49 27.06 -41.84 6.44
N THR A 50 25.82 -42.31 6.32
CA THR A 50 25.03 -42.81 7.45
C THR A 50 25.31 -44.27 7.82
N GLY A 51 26.17 -44.96 7.08
CA GLY A 51 26.63 -46.30 7.44
C GLY A 51 28.16 -46.46 7.53
N PRO A 52 28.68 -47.70 7.54
CA PRO A 52 30.05 -47.98 7.97
C PRO A 52 31.12 -47.79 6.89
N ASP A 53 30.75 -47.44 5.66
CA ASP A 53 31.70 -47.43 4.53
C ASP A 53 32.51 -46.12 4.49
N GLY A 54 31.94 -45.02 4.98
CA GLY A 54 32.57 -43.70 4.96
C GLY A 54 32.52 -43.04 3.59
N VAL A 55 32.92 -41.77 3.53
CA VAL A 55 32.95 -40.96 2.30
C VAL A 55 34.28 -41.16 1.58
N ASP A 56 34.25 -41.43 0.27
CA ASP A 56 35.45 -41.46 -0.56
C ASP A 56 35.84 -40.03 -0.97
N ARG A 57 36.79 -39.45 -0.21
CA ARG A 57 37.37 -38.14 -0.51
C ARG A 57 37.93 -38.05 -1.92
N SER A 58 38.62 -39.09 -2.41
CA SER A 58 39.23 -39.10 -3.74
C SER A 58 38.21 -39.13 -4.88
N ALA A 59 36.99 -39.59 -4.60
CA ALA A 59 35.87 -39.57 -5.53
C ALA A 59 35.00 -38.30 -5.41
N THR A 60 35.26 -37.43 -4.44
CA THR A 60 34.42 -36.26 -4.16
C THR A 60 34.87 -35.04 -4.97
N ARG A 61 33.91 -34.43 -5.67
CA ARG A 61 34.10 -33.19 -6.45
C ARG A 61 32.99 -32.19 -6.13
N VAL A 62 33.36 -30.92 -5.97
CA VAL A 62 32.40 -29.82 -5.81
C VAL A 62 32.60 -28.84 -6.96
N PHE A 63 31.49 -28.46 -7.59
CA PHE A 63 31.44 -27.45 -8.64
C PHE A 63 30.63 -26.25 -8.16
N VAL A 64 31.09 -25.05 -8.47
CA VAL A 64 30.40 -23.79 -8.24
C VAL A 64 30.21 -23.11 -9.59
N ASP A 65 28.96 -22.88 -10.01
CA ASP A 65 28.58 -22.39 -11.34
C ASP A 65 29.21 -23.21 -12.49
N GLY A 66 29.29 -24.54 -12.29
CA GLY A 66 29.92 -25.47 -13.22
C GLY A 66 31.45 -25.44 -13.25
N VAL A 67 32.09 -24.54 -12.49
CA VAL A 67 33.55 -24.50 -12.30
C VAL A 67 33.95 -25.46 -11.19
N LEU A 68 34.94 -26.31 -11.45
CA LEU A 68 35.47 -27.22 -10.42
C LEU A 68 36.15 -26.43 -9.30
N ALA A 69 35.59 -26.50 -8.09
CA ALA A 69 36.07 -25.78 -6.91
C ALA A 69 36.85 -26.70 -5.94
N PHE A 70 36.51 -27.99 -5.90
CA PHE A 70 37.21 -29.00 -5.11
C PHE A 70 37.27 -30.33 -5.88
N ASP A 71 38.43 -30.98 -5.86
CA ASP A 71 38.65 -32.35 -6.34
C ASP A 71 39.56 -33.09 -5.35
N GLY A 72 38.97 -33.96 -4.51
CA GLY A 72 39.73 -34.68 -3.49
C GLY A 72 40.67 -35.75 -4.04
N GLY A 73 40.63 -36.04 -5.35
CA GLY A 73 41.58 -36.93 -6.03
C GLY A 73 42.78 -36.19 -6.63
N ALA A 74 42.79 -34.86 -6.60
CA ALA A 74 43.83 -34.01 -7.19
C ALA A 74 44.75 -33.39 -6.13
N GLY A 75 45.93 -32.93 -6.56
CA GLY A 75 46.84 -32.13 -5.74
C GLY A 75 47.20 -30.83 -6.47
N PRO A 76 46.79 -29.64 -5.99
CA PRO A 76 45.98 -29.36 -4.80
C PRO A 76 44.50 -29.76 -4.95
N GLU A 77 43.85 -30.10 -3.84
CA GLU A 77 42.43 -30.50 -3.82
C GLU A 77 41.50 -29.29 -4.01
N LEU A 78 41.76 -28.20 -3.27
CA LEU A 78 41.09 -26.92 -3.45
C LEU A 78 41.61 -26.26 -4.74
N GLN A 79 40.69 -25.91 -5.62
CA GLN A 79 41.05 -25.35 -6.92
C GLN A 79 41.29 -23.84 -6.83
N PRO A 80 42.19 -23.29 -7.66
CA PRO A 80 42.43 -21.85 -7.73
C PRO A 80 41.13 -21.09 -7.94
N GLY A 81 40.90 -20.06 -7.13
CA GLY A 81 39.66 -19.30 -7.17
C GLY A 81 38.77 -19.55 -5.95
N PHE A 82 38.89 -20.72 -5.32
CA PHE A 82 38.13 -21.15 -4.14
C PHE A 82 39.04 -21.54 -2.95
N ASP A 83 40.34 -21.30 -3.09
CA ASP A 83 41.43 -21.60 -2.17
C ASP A 83 41.80 -20.40 -1.27
N GLY A 84 40.82 -19.55 -0.94
CA GLY A 84 41.01 -18.39 -0.08
C GLY A 84 41.42 -18.73 1.36
N PRO A 85 41.75 -17.72 2.19
CA PRO A 85 42.27 -17.91 3.54
C PRO A 85 41.39 -18.71 4.52
N ARG A 86 40.07 -18.76 4.30
CA ARG A 86 39.11 -19.55 5.09
C ARG A 86 38.88 -20.95 4.54
N ALA A 87 39.43 -21.27 3.37
CA ALA A 87 39.24 -22.57 2.75
C ALA A 87 39.86 -23.66 3.60
N SER A 88 39.13 -24.76 3.81
CA SER A 88 39.59 -25.87 4.63
C SER A 88 38.88 -27.16 4.27
N VAL A 89 39.55 -28.28 4.51
CA VAL A 89 39.00 -29.62 4.31
C VAL A 89 39.31 -30.44 5.54
N SER A 90 38.29 -31.04 6.15
CA SER A 90 38.45 -31.91 7.31
C SER A 90 37.61 -33.16 7.15
N GLU A 91 38.17 -34.30 7.55
CA GLU A 91 37.58 -35.62 7.32
C GLU A 91 37.56 -36.40 8.64
N THR A 92 36.42 -37.01 8.94
CA THR A 92 36.22 -37.98 10.03
C THR A 92 35.99 -39.37 9.42
N ALA A 93 35.61 -40.35 10.24
CA ALA A 93 35.33 -41.70 9.74
C ALA A 93 34.11 -41.76 8.79
N ASP A 94 33.17 -40.84 8.94
CA ASP A 94 31.86 -40.82 8.28
C ASP A 94 31.54 -39.50 7.56
N THR A 95 32.31 -38.44 7.80
CA THR A 95 31.99 -37.09 7.33
C THR A 95 33.18 -36.47 6.61
N LEU A 96 32.92 -35.85 5.46
CA LEU A 96 33.86 -34.99 4.76
C LEU A 96 33.31 -33.55 4.75
N ARG A 97 33.94 -32.67 5.52
CA ARG A 97 33.63 -31.24 5.54
C ARG A 97 34.53 -30.48 4.57
N ILE A 98 33.92 -29.70 3.71
CA ILE A 98 34.59 -28.88 2.70
C ILE A 98 34.14 -27.44 2.91
N VAL A 99 35.10 -26.54 3.08
CA VAL A 99 34.89 -25.08 3.08
C VAL A 99 35.66 -24.52 1.90
N LEU A 100 34.92 -23.98 0.95
CA LEU A 100 35.43 -23.25 -0.22
C LEU A 100 35.41 -21.77 0.13
N ASP A 101 36.50 -21.06 -0.14
CA ASP A 101 36.59 -19.62 0.11
C ASP A 101 36.86 -18.90 -1.21
N PRO A 102 35.83 -18.30 -1.85
CA PRO A 102 36.00 -17.56 -3.09
C PRO A 102 37.03 -16.45 -2.93
N THR A 103 38.05 -16.45 -3.80
CA THR A 103 39.10 -15.42 -3.82
C THR A 103 38.65 -14.13 -4.54
N ALA A 104 37.56 -14.22 -5.30
CA ALA A 104 36.84 -13.10 -5.86
C ALA A 104 35.40 -13.11 -5.31
N PRO A 105 34.83 -11.94 -4.97
CA PRO A 105 33.47 -11.86 -4.48
C PRO A 105 32.46 -12.28 -5.55
N PHE A 106 31.33 -12.82 -5.11
CA PHE A 106 30.17 -13.07 -5.96
C PHE A 106 29.68 -11.76 -6.60
N THR A 107 29.07 -11.88 -7.78
CA THR A 107 28.38 -10.73 -8.40
C THR A 107 27.10 -10.43 -7.62
N SER A 108 26.75 -9.16 -7.48
CA SER A 108 25.48 -8.72 -6.88
C SER A 108 24.30 -9.47 -7.49
N GLU A 109 23.37 -9.94 -6.65
CA GLU A 109 22.18 -10.71 -7.04
C GLU A 109 22.45 -11.99 -7.85
N ALA A 110 23.70 -12.48 -7.90
CA ALA A 110 24.00 -13.70 -8.61
C ALA A 110 23.29 -14.90 -7.97
N GLU A 111 22.64 -15.70 -8.81
CA GLU A 111 22.23 -17.07 -8.47
C GLU A 111 23.46 -17.97 -8.61
N VAL A 112 23.96 -18.48 -7.48
CA VAL A 112 25.14 -19.34 -7.43
C VAL A 112 24.70 -20.79 -7.27
N GLU A 113 25.09 -21.66 -8.20
CA GLU A 113 24.79 -23.10 -8.17
C GLU A 113 25.96 -23.91 -7.64
N VAL A 114 25.72 -24.67 -6.58
CA VAL A 114 26.69 -25.60 -5.98
C VAL A 114 26.27 -27.02 -6.29
N ARG A 115 27.11 -27.78 -6.99
CA ARG A 115 26.91 -29.19 -7.30
C ARG A 115 27.97 -30.05 -6.61
N VAL A 116 27.54 -31.06 -5.88
CA VAL A 116 28.40 -32.00 -5.16
C VAL A 116 28.22 -33.39 -5.73
N VAL A 117 29.32 -33.97 -6.20
CA VAL A 117 29.39 -35.36 -6.66
C VAL A 117 30.30 -36.13 -5.72
N SER A 118 29.82 -37.23 -5.14
CA SER A 118 30.59 -38.03 -4.18
C SER A 118 30.22 -39.51 -4.25
N ALA A 119 31.01 -40.37 -3.62
CA ALA A 119 30.75 -41.79 -3.49
C ALA A 119 31.23 -42.30 -2.12
N THR A 120 30.71 -43.44 -1.67
CA THR A 120 31.25 -44.13 -0.48
C THR A 120 32.55 -44.85 -0.84
N ILE A 121 33.37 -45.17 0.17
CA ILE A 121 34.57 -45.99 -0.06
C ILE A 121 34.17 -47.32 -0.69
N GLY A 122 34.82 -47.68 -1.80
CA GLY A 122 34.49 -48.86 -2.59
C GLY A 122 33.35 -48.65 -3.60
N GLY A 123 32.75 -47.47 -3.66
CA GLY A 123 31.82 -47.04 -4.72
C GLY A 123 30.43 -47.67 -4.67
N GLY A 124 30.01 -48.22 -3.52
CA GLY A 124 28.71 -48.87 -3.37
C GLY A 124 27.51 -47.92 -3.46
N HIS A 125 27.72 -46.65 -3.10
CA HIS A 125 26.70 -45.60 -3.13
C HIS A 125 27.30 -44.30 -3.71
N ALA A 126 26.48 -43.55 -4.44
CA ALA A 126 26.86 -42.29 -5.08
C ALA A 126 25.89 -41.17 -4.69
N LEU A 127 26.42 -39.95 -4.69
CA LEU A 127 25.71 -38.69 -4.47
C LEU A 127 25.96 -37.78 -5.67
N ASP A 128 24.91 -37.17 -6.20
CA ASP A 128 25.00 -36.11 -7.20
C ASP A 128 23.85 -35.14 -6.92
N GLU A 129 24.12 -34.15 -6.08
CA GLU A 129 23.14 -33.17 -5.63
C GLU A 129 23.56 -31.76 -6.03
N SER A 130 22.60 -30.91 -6.35
CA SER A 130 22.82 -29.49 -6.61
C SER A 130 21.85 -28.65 -5.80
N TYR A 131 22.34 -27.52 -5.31
CA TYR A 131 21.51 -26.50 -4.66
C TYR A 131 21.99 -25.11 -5.07
N ARG A 132 21.17 -24.10 -4.79
CA ARG A 132 21.44 -22.72 -5.20
C ARG A 132 21.20 -21.76 -4.07
N PHE A 133 21.86 -20.62 -4.10
CA PHE A 133 21.61 -19.47 -3.23
C PHE A 133 21.77 -18.17 -4.01
N PHE A 134 21.33 -17.06 -3.43
CA PHE A 134 21.38 -15.74 -4.05
C PHE A 134 22.27 -14.80 -3.24
N ALA A 135 23.26 -14.23 -3.91
CA ALA A 135 24.14 -13.22 -3.35
C ALA A 135 23.35 -11.96 -2.93
N GLU A 136 23.88 -11.21 -1.98
CA GLU A 136 23.29 -9.94 -1.55
C GLU A 136 23.21 -8.94 -2.71
N ASP A 137 22.20 -8.08 -2.63
CA ASP A 137 21.99 -7.02 -3.59
C ASP A 137 22.76 -5.76 -3.15
N ARG A 138 23.69 -5.36 -4.00
CA ARG A 138 24.50 -4.14 -3.93
C ARG A 138 24.29 -3.25 -5.15
N THR A 139 23.34 -3.59 -6.02
CA THR A 139 23.06 -2.83 -7.23
C THR A 139 22.36 -1.55 -6.83
N ALA A 140 22.86 -0.41 -7.28
CA ALA A 140 22.20 0.87 -7.00
C ALA A 140 21.08 1.11 -8.03
N PRO A 141 19.91 1.60 -7.59
CA PRO A 141 18.82 1.97 -8.49
C PRO A 141 19.23 3.11 -9.42
N ARG A 142 18.67 3.13 -10.63
CA ARG A 142 18.99 4.10 -11.68
C ARG A 142 17.79 4.91 -12.06
N VAL A 143 17.98 6.22 -12.17
CA VAL A 143 16.97 7.12 -12.73
C VAL A 143 16.88 6.89 -14.24
N LEU A 144 15.70 6.50 -14.71
CA LEU A 144 15.43 6.26 -16.13
C LEU A 144 14.91 7.51 -16.84
N ALA A 145 13.98 8.22 -16.20
CA ALA A 145 13.32 9.37 -16.78
C ALA A 145 12.68 10.26 -15.72
N ALA A 146 12.38 11.50 -16.10
CA ALA A 146 11.52 12.40 -15.34
C ALA A 146 10.48 13.01 -16.28
N GLN A 147 9.29 13.28 -15.75
CA GLN A 147 8.19 13.90 -16.49
C GLN A 147 7.37 14.80 -15.59
N ALA A 148 7.12 16.02 -16.06
CA ALA A 148 6.15 16.93 -15.48
C ALA A 148 4.72 16.44 -15.77
N THR A 149 3.92 16.18 -14.73
CA THR A 149 2.52 15.74 -14.85
C THR A 149 1.52 16.84 -14.51
N SER A 150 1.94 17.83 -13.73
CA SER A 150 1.18 19.02 -13.37
C SER A 150 2.11 20.25 -13.33
N PRO A 151 1.58 21.47 -13.16
CA PRO A 151 2.40 22.66 -12.94
C PRO A 151 3.40 22.54 -11.78
N THR A 152 3.08 21.78 -10.73
CA THR A 152 3.90 21.65 -9.51
C THR A 152 4.34 20.21 -9.23
N THR A 153 4.06 19.27 -10.12
CA THR A 153 4.32 17.84 -9.85
C THR A 153 5.20 17.23 -10.93
N VAL A 154 6.26 16.54 -10.49
CA VAL A 154 7.18 15.79 -11.35
C VAL A 154 7.19 14.32 -10.92
N GLN A 155 7.04 13.43 -11.89
CA GLN A 155 7.24 11.99 -11.70
C GLN A 155 8.62 11.59 -12.19
N ILE A 156 9.33 10.80 -11.40
CA ILE A 156 10.67 10.29 -11.68
C ILE A 156 10.60 8.77 -11.68
N GLY A 157 10.97 8.15 -12.78
CA GLY A 157 10.96 6.69 -12.95
C GLY A 157 12.33 6.08 -12.71
N PHE A 158 12.35 4.93 -12.05
CA PHE A 158 13.51 4.11 -11.73
C PHE A 158 13.42 2.75 -12.44
N ASP A 159 14.53 2.04 -12.55
CA ASP A 159 14.59 0.68 -13.13
C ASP A 159 14.12 -0.42 -12.19
N GLU A 160 13.93 -0.09 -10.91
CA GLU A 160 13.47 -1.00 -9.86
C GLU A 160 12.61 -0.27 -8.82
N ASP A 161 12.06 -1.01 -7.86
CA ASP A 161 11.24 -0.46 -6.78
C ASP A 161 12.12 0.30 -5.77
N VAL A 162 11.68 1.49 -5.37
CA VAL A 162 12.47 2.40 -4.53
C VAL A 162 11.68 2.94 -3.35
N VAL A 163 12.41 3.47 -2.37
CA VAL A 163 11.90 4.22 -1.22
C VAL A 163 12.58 5.58 -1.15
N VAL A 164 11.81 6.61 -0.75
CA VAL A 164 12.36 7.94 -0.47
C VAL A 164 12.98 7.91 0.93
N THR A 165 14.29 8.09 1.01
CA THR A 165 15.04 8.17 2.28
C THR A 165 15.18 9.61 2.78
N ASP A 166 15.17 10.59 1.86
CA ASP A 166 15.24 12.02 2.16
C ASP A 166 14.39 12.82 1.15
N PRO A 167 13.27 13.44 1.56
CA PRO A 167 12.41 14.21 0.66
C PRO A 167 13.08 15.47 0.10
N ASP A 168 14.14 15.98 0.74
CA ASP A 168 14.91 17.14 0.24
C ASP A 168 15.97 16.72 -0.81
N GLY A 169 16.16 15.42 -1.03
CA GLY A 169 17.17 14.85 -1.92
C GLY A 169 16.88 14.97 -3.42
N PHE A 170 16.13 15.99 -3.85
CA PHE A 170 15.77 16.27 -5.24
C PHE A 170 16.17 17.70 -5.61
N ALA A 171 17.27 17.84 -6.34
CA ALA A 171 17.78 19.13 -6.78
C ALA A 171 17.41 19.40 -8.24
N PHE A 172 16.75 20.52 -8.50
CA PHE A 172 16.31 20.92 -9.84
C PHE A 172 17.15 22.08 -10.37
N ALA A 173 17.59 21.98 -11.62
CA ALA A 173 18.35 23.04 -12.29
C ALA A 173 17.78 23.29 -13.70
N PRO A 174 17.41 24.54 -14.04
CA PRO A 174 16.98 24.86 -15.40
C PRO A 174 18.15 24.77 -16.38
N ARG A 175 17.88 24.21 -17.56
CA ARG A 175 18.82 24.10 -18.70
C ARG A 175 18.50 25.10 -19.82
N ALA A 176 17.38 25.82 -19.71
CA ALA A 176 17.02 26.93 -20.56
C ALA A 176 16.49 28.10 -19.72
N PHE A 177 16.49 29.30 -20.28
CA PHE A 177 16.03 30.53 -19.62
C PHE A 177 15.09 31.32 -20.54
N PRO A 178 14.14 32.11 -19.99
CA PRO A 178 13.87 32.32 -18.56
C PRO A 178 13.27 31.08 -17.88
N ALA A 179 13.50 30.93 -16.58
CA ALA A 179 12.98 29.83 -15.77
C ALA A 179 12.87 30.27 -14.32
N VAL A 180 11.80 29.85 -13.65
CA VAL A 180 11.68 29.99 -12.19
C VAL A 180 12.54 28.92 -11.49
N PRO A 181 13.16 29.24 -10.34
CA PRO A 181 13.82 28.23 -9.51
C PRO A 181 12.78 27.27 -8.93
N LEU A 182 13.11 25.98 -8.87
CA LEU A 182 12.23 24.94 -8.33
C LEU A 182 12.86 24.33 -7.09
N MET A 183 12.05 24.10 -6.05
CA MET A 183 12.42 23.33 -4.87
C MET A 183 11.40 22.23 -4.61
N ALA A 184 11.87 21.06 -4.16
CA ALA A 184 10.99 20.00 -3.67
C ALA A 184 10.38 20.41 -2.32
N ILE A 185 9.07 20.21 -2.16
CA ILE A 185 8.35 20.29 -0.89
C ILE A 185 8.22 18.90 -0.26
N SER A 186 7.91 17.91 -1.09
CA SER A 186 7.72 16.54 -0.64
C SER A 186 7.97 15.57 -1.79
N ALA A 187 8.31 14.34 -1.43
CA ALA A 187 8.47 13.24 -2.37
C ALA A 187 7.89 11.96 -1.78
N SER A 188 7.23 11.17 -2.62
CA SER A 188 6.68 9.87 -2.23
C SER A 188 6.94 8.83 -3.31
N ALA A 189 7.33 7.62 -2.90
CA ALA A 189 7.57 6.51 -3.81
C ALA A 189 6.35 5.58 -3.88
N GLN A 190 6.04 5.11 -5.09
CA GLN A 190 5.07 4.06 -5.35
C GLN A 190 5.68 3.09 -6.37
N GLY A 191 6.22 1.97 -5.87
CA GLY A 191 7.01 1.04 -6.68
C GLY A 191 8.25 1.74 -7.25
N SER A 192 8.43 1.66 -8.58
CA SER A 192 9.54 2.28 -9.29
C SER A 192 9.33 3.74 -9.69
N VAL A 193 8.27 4.41 -9.21
CA VAL A 193 7.98 5.81 -9.53
C VAL A 193 7.98 6.66 -8.26
N VAL A 194 8.72 7.75 -8.28
CA VAL A 194 8.69 8.78 -7.24
C VAL A 194 7.92 9.99 -7.76
N THR A 195 6.91 10.42 -7.02
CA THR A 195 6.18 11.68 -7.25
C THR A 195 6.75 12.75 -6.34
N VAL A 196 7.25 13.83 -6.94
CA VAL A 196 7.81 15.00 -6.25
C VAL A 196 6.87 16.19 -6.43
N GLU A 197 6.46 16.79 -5.32
CA GLU A 197 5.72 18.06 -5.29
C GLU A 197 6.69 19.22 -5.13
N LEU A 198 6.48 20.26 -5.92
CA LEU A 198 7.32 21.46 -6.01
C LEU A 198 6.69 22.65 -5.29
N ASP A 199 7.52 23.61 -4.91
CA ASP A 199 7.12 24.84 -4.25
C ASP A 199 6.52 25.91 -5.15
N THR A 200 6.80 25.83 -6.45
CA THR A 200 6.37 26.80 -7.42
C THR A 200 6.00 26.13 -8.74
N GLU A 201 5.11 26.78 -9.49
CA GLU A 201 4.71 26.30 -10.81
C GLU A 201 5.87 26.39 -11.78
N MET A 202 6.18 25.28 -12.45
CA MET A 202 7.29 25.22 -13.38
C MET A 202 7.06 26.07 -14.62
N THR A 203 8.12 26.72 -15.10
CA THR A 203 8.06 27.42 -16.39
C THR A 203 7.77 26.42 -17.53
N PRO A 204 6.68 26.60 -18.29
CA PRO A 204 6.29 25.68 -19.35
C PRO A 204 7.37 25.49 -20.42
N ASP A 205 7.56 24.23 -20.83
CA ASP A 205 8.49 23.80 -21.90
C ASP A 205 9.97 24.11 -21.69
N VAL A 206 10.33 24.68 -20.53
CA VAL A 206 11.73 24.83 -20.15
C VAL A 206 12.28 23.47 -19.77
N LEU A 207 13.42 23.11 -20.36
CA LEU A 207 14.14 21.90 -20.00
C LEU A 207 14.77 22.09 -18.62
N HIS A 208 14.46 21.18 -17.70
CA HIS A 208 15.05 21.08 -16.38
C HIS A 208 15.85 19.79 -16.27
N GLU A 209 16.85 19.81 -15.41
CA GLU A 209 17.55 18.62 -14.94
C GLU A 209 17.18 18.40 -13.47
N VAL A 210 16.91 17.15 -13.11
CA VAL A 210 16.80 16.70 -11.73
C VAL A 210 18.02 15.85 -11.37
N VAL A 211 18.58 16.08 -10.19
CA VAL A 211 19.61 15.24 -9.56
C VAL A 211 19.03 14.66 -8.28
N VAL A 212 19.12 13.34 -8.14
CA VAL A 212 18.48 12.55 -7.07
C VAL A 212 19.53 11.99 -6.13
N SER A 213 19.42 12.28 -4.83
CA SER A 213 20.30 11.73 -3.79
C SER A 213 19.54 11.14 -2.59
N GLY A 214 18.23 11.39 -2.47
CA GLY A 214 17.39 10.99 -1.34
C GLY A 214 16.55 9.73 -1.57
N VAL A 215 17.04 8.80 -2.40
CA VAL A 215 16.31 7.58 -2.80
C VAL A 215 17.23 6.38 -2.67
N ALA A 216 16.68 5.26 -2.19
CA ALA A 216 17.33 3.96 -2.14
C ALA A 216 16.37 2.87 -2.62
N ASP A 217 16.90 1.72 -3.01
CA ASP A 217 16.09 0.53 -3.30
C ASP A 217 15.51 -0.11 -2.01
N LEU A 218 14.82 -1.23 -2.15
CA LEU A 218 14.28 -2.00 -1.01
C LEU A 218 15.36 -2.71 -0.16
N ARG A 219 16.61 -2.72 -0.62
CA ARG A 219 17.77 -3.33 0.03
C ARG A 219 18.69 -2.29 0.70
N GLY A 220 18.37 -1.01 0.55
CA GLY A 220 19.09 0.12 1.14
C GLY A 220 20.26 0.61 0.30
N ASN A 221 20.40 0.21 -0.96
CA ASN A 221 21.41 0.77 -1.85
C ASN A 221 20.94 2.15 -2.34
N PRO A 222 21.71 3.22 -2.09
CA PRO A 222 21.34 4.56 -2.53
C PRO A 222 21.51 4.71 -4.04
N VAL A 223 20.74 5.61 -4.66
CA VAL A 223 20.98 6.06 -6.04
C VAL A 223 22.37 6.67 -6.15
N LEU A 224 23.12 6.33 -7.20
CA LEU A 224 24.50 6.77 -7.40
C LEU A 224 24.76 7.39 -8.78
N GLN A 225 25.77 8.26 -8.82
CA GLN A 225 26.31 8.77 -10.08
C GLN A 225 26.89 7.64 -10.95
N PRO A 226 26.76 7.74 -12.28
CA PRO A 226 26.18 8.85 -13.06
C PRO A 226 24.67 8.68 -13.35
N HIS A 227 24.01 7.72 -12.72
CA HIS A 227 22.63 7.32 -12.99
C HIS A 227 21.61 8.01 -12.08
N ASP A 228 22.02 9.08 -11.41
CA ASP A 228 21.26 9.88 -10.45
C ASP A 228 20.51 11.06 -11.09
N ARG A 229 20.38 11.08 -12.43
CA ARG A 229 20.01 12.30 -13.17
C ARG A 229 19.00 12.01 -14.27
N ALA A 230 18.04 12.91 -14.43
CA ALA A 230 17.12 12.91 -15.56
C ALA A 230 16.79 14.33 -16.04
N PHE A 231 16.25 14.41 -17.26
CA PHE A 231 15.81 15.65 -17.87
C PHE A 231 14.31 15.58 -18.16
N PHE A 232 13.63 16.71 -17.98
CA PHE A 232 12.21 16.83 -18.29
C PHE A 232 11.88 18.26 -18.74
N ALA A 233 10.81 18.41 -19.52
CA ALA A 233 10.29 19.73 -19.88
C ALA A 233 9.24 20.17 -18.85
N GLY A 234 9.24 21.45 -18.49
CA GLY A 234 8.21 22.04 -17.64
C GLY A 234 6.81 21.84 -18.23
N PHE A 235 5.82 21.66 -17.35
CA PHE A 235 4.47 21.31 -17.73
C PHE A 235 3.83 22.40 -18.59
N ARG A 236 3.26 22.02 -19.73
CA ARG A 236 2.42 22.91 -20.54
C ARG A 236 0.96 22.47 -20.42
N PRO A 237 0.08 23.29 -19.81
CA PRO A 237 -1.34 23.01 -19.80
C PRO A 237 -1.92 22.86 -21.21
N ALA A 238 -2.94 22.03 -21.35
CA ALA A 238 -3.68 21.92 -22.60
C ALA A 238 -4.29 23.27 -22.97
N ARG A 239 -4.11 23.69 -24.22
CA ARG A 239 -4.66 24.94 -24.74
C ARG A 239 -5.58 24.67 -25.93
N PRO A 240 -6.73 25.36 -26.05
CA PRO A 240 -7.56 25.28 -27.24
C PRO A 240 -6.75 25.64 -28.49
N PRO A 241 -6.82 24.86 -29.58
CA PRO A 241 -6.02 25.10 -30.78
C PRO A 241 -6.38 26.43 -31.48
N SER A 242 -7.57 26.95 -31.22
CA SER A 242 -8.05 28.24 -31.73
C SER A 242 -7.58 29.45 -30.93
N ARG A 243 -6.97 29.27 -29.74
CA ARG A 243 -6.53 30.37 -28.87
C ARG A 243 -5.44 31.19 -29.56
N ARG A 244 -5.71 32.50 -29.72
CA ARG A 244 -4.77 33.48 -30.27
C ARG A 244 -4.51 34.59 -29.25
N PHE A 245 -3.91 34.19 -28.12
CA PHE A 245 -3.56 35.12 -27.05
C PHE A 245 -2.03 35.17 -26.89
N ASP A 246 -1.34 35.78 -27.86
CA ASP A 246 0.12 35.99 -27.83
C ASP A 246 0.42 37.49 -27.64
N LEU A 247 0.88 37.86 -26.45
CA LEU A 247 1.21 39.23 -26.05
C LEU A 247 2.22 39.86 -27.01
N TRP A 248 3.19 39.11 -27.52
CA TRP A 248 4.15 39.65 -28.48
C TRP A 248 3.47 40.10 -29.77
N SER A 249 2.55 39.28 -30.30
CA SER A 249 1.77 39.64 -31.49
C SER A 249 0.86 40.85 -31.27
N MET A 250 0.36 41.02 -30.04
CA MET A 250 -0.51 42.13 -29.63
C MET A 250 0.23 43.46 -29.49
N LEU A 251 1.55 43.43 -29.30
CA LEU A 251 2.34 44.66 -29.25
C LEU A 251 2.34 45.41 -30.60
N PRO A 252 2.29 46.76 -30.56
CA PRO A 252 2.47 47.59 -31.74
C PRO A 252 3.72 47.21 -32.52
N ARG A 253 3.62 47.16 -33.86
CA ARG A 253 4.73 46.74 -34.74
C ARG A 253 6.02 47.56 -34.55
N HIS A 254 5.93 48.84 -34.13
CA HIS A 254 7.12 49.68 -33.92
C HIS A 254 7.95 49.21 -32.72
N ASN A 255 7.32 48.80 -31.61
CA ASN A 255 8.01 48.25 -30.44
C ASN A 255 8.74 46.95 -30.79
N ARG A 256 8.09 46.07 -31.55
CA ARG A 256 8.71 44.83 -32.02
C ARG A 256 9.89 45.04 -32.95
N ARG A 257 9.82 46.04 -33.83
CA ARG A 257 10.94 46.36 -34.74
C ARG A 257 12.10 47.06 -34.02
N GLY A 258 11.81 47.78 -32.94
CA GLY A 258 12.82 48.47 -32.14
C GLY A 258 13.61 47.55 -31.21
N ASP A 259 13.12 46.32 -30.97
CA ASP A 259 13.78 45.32 -30.12
C ASP A 259 14.94 44.62 -30.83
N ALA A 260 16.03 45.34 -31.05
CA ALA A 260 17.23 44.82 -31.70
C ALA A 260 17.98 43.81 -30.81
N THR A 261 17.90 43.94 -29.48
CA THR A 261 18.60 43.09 -28.51
C THR A 261 17.81 41.85 -28.12
N GLY A 262 16.48 41.85 -28.32
CA GLY A 262 15.58 40.76 -27.94
C GLY A 262 15.13 40.82 -26.49
N ASP A 263 15.52 41.86 -25.75
CA ASP A 263 15.22 41.99 -24.32
C ASP A 263 13.74 42.26 -24.09
N LEU A 264 13.10 43.06 -24.96
CA LEU A 264 11.65 43.28 -24.88
C LEU A 264 10.91 41.97 -25.15
N ARG A 265 11.32 41.19 -26.15
CA ARG A 265 10.73 39.88 -26.44
C ARG A 265 10.83 38.92 -25.26
N ARG A 266 12.00 38.86 -24.61
CA ARG A 266 12.22 38.02 -23.41
C ARG A 266 11.35 38.48 -22.24
N PHE A 267 11.28 39.79 -21.99
CA PHE A 267 10.43 40.35 -20.95
C PHE A 267 8.94 40.04 -21.19
N ILE A 268 8.47 40.17 -22.43
CA ILE A 268 7.08 39.84 -22.79
C ILE A 268 6.82 38.34 -22.66
N ALA A 269 7.81 37.48 -22.94
CA ALA A 269 7.68 36.04 -22.74
C ALA A 269 7.47 35.68 -21.26
N CYS A 270 8.16 36.34 -20.32
CA CYS A 270 7.91 36.18 -18.89
C CYS A 270 6.46 36.56 -18.50
N LEU A 271 5.90 37.61 -19.11
CA LEU A 271 4.50 37.99 -18.87
C LEU A 271 3.51 37.02 -19.53
N GLN A 272 3.86 36.47 -20.70
CA GLN A 272 3.06 35.50 -21.40
C GLN A 272 2.90 34.22 -20.57
N GLU A 273 3.96 33.77 -19.92
CA GLU A 273 3.96 32.59 -19.04
C GLU A 273 2.90 32.72 -17.92
N ALA A 274 2.97 33.78 -17.12
CA ALA A 274 2.01 34.03 -16.05
C ALA A 274 0.57 34.14 -16.59
N LEU A 275 0.40 34.73 -17.76
CA LEU A 275 -0.91 34.87 -18.38
C LEU A 275 -1.45 33.55 -18.95
N ASP A 276 -0.59 32.70 -19.51
CA ASP A 276 -0.97 31.39 -20.04
C ASP A 276 -1.51 30.47 -18.93
N LEU A 277 -0.96 30.57 -17.72
CA LEU A 277 -1.47 29.88 -16.53
C LEU A 277 -2.89 30.34 -16.17
N VAL A 278 -3.11 31.66 -16.08
CA VAL A 278 -4.45 32.24 -15.83
C VAL A 278 -5.43 31.87 -16.95
N LEU A 279 -4.98 31.86 -18.21
CA LEU A 279 -5.81 31.47 -19.34
C LEU A 279 -6.15 29.97 -19.32
N ALA A 280 -5.27 29.12 -18.80
CA ALA A 280 -5.53 27.70 -18.62
C ALA A 280 -6.57 27.46 -17.49
N GLU A 281 -6.48 28.19 -16.38
CA GLU A 281 -7.51 28.16 -15.34
C GLU A 281 -8.86 28.66 -15.86
N ALA A 282 -8.86 29.74 -16.64
CA ALA A 282 -10.09 30.27 -17.24
C ALA A 282 -10.76 29.27 -18.19
N ASP A 283 -10.00 28.43 -18.91
CA ASP A 283 -10.58 27.37 -19.74
C ASP A 283 -11.28 26.30 -18.89
N ARG A 284 -10.74 26.02 -17.70
CA ARG A 284 -11.27 25.04 -16.74
C ARG A 284 -12.40 25.58 -15.88
N PHE A 285 -12.80 26.84 -16.04
CA PHE A 285 -13.87 27.44 -15.25
C PHE A 285 -15.18 26.65 -15.33
N ALA A 286 -15.49 26.06 -16.49
CA ALA A 286 -16.68 25.22 -16.63
C ALA A 286 -16.60 23.94 -15.78
N ASP A 287 -15.41 23.38 -15.57
CA ASP A 287 -15.21 22.17 -14.77
C ASP A 287 -15.56 22.39 -13.29
N VAL A 288 -15.48 23.64 -12.80
CA VAL A 288 -15.83 23.99 -11.41
C VAL A 288 -17.30 23.72 -11.11
N PHE A 289 -18.20 23.87 -12.08
CA PHE A 289 -19.63 23.61 -11.90
C PHE A 289 -20.03 22.17 -12.25
N ASP A 290 -19.14 21.42 -12.88
CA ASP A 290 -19.37 20.03 -13.22
C ASP A 290 -19.05 19.14 -12.02
N ILE A 291 -20.07 18.56 -11.39
CA ILE A 291 -19.93 17.71 -10.19
C ILE A 291 -18.98 16.53 -10.44
N GLU A 292 -18.79 16.07 -11.68
CA GLU A 292 -17.87 14.97 -11.98
C GLU A 292 -16.42 15.42 -12.09
N ARG A 293 -16.18 16.68 -12.46
CA ARG A 293 -14.83 17.22 -12.78
C ARG A 293 -14.32 18.27 -11.81
N ALA A 294 -15.20 18.85 -11.00
CA ALA A 294 -14.85 19.89 -10.05
C ALA A 294 -13.73 19.41 -9.11
N PRO A 295 -12.71 20.24 -8.85
CA PRO A 295 -11.72 19.95 -7.81
C PRO A 295 -12.38 19.76 -6.43
N GLU A 296 -11.72 19.04 -5.53
CA GLU A 296 -12.30 18.71 -4.22
C GLU A 296 -12.68 19.96 -3.41
N ASP A 297 -11.82 20.98 -3.39
CA ASP A 297 -12.09 22.24 -2.68
C ASP A 297 -13.40 22.91 -3.12
N PHE A 298 -13.75 22.77 -4.41
CA PHE A 298 -15.01 23.29 -4.93
C PHE A 298 -16.20 22.40 -4.62
N LEU A 299 -16.02 21.08 -4.45
CA LEU A 299 -17.11 20.20 -4.04
C LEU A 299 -17.66 20.58 -2.67
N ASP A 300 -16.78 20.95 -1.73
CA ASP A 300 -17.21 21.38 -0.39
C ASP A 300 -18.01 22.69 -0.45
N ILE A 301 -17.60 23.63 -1.31
CA ILE A 301 -18.33 24.87 -1.55
C ILE A 301 -19.68 24.59 -2.23
N ILE A 302 -19.72 23.70 -3.22
CA ILE A 302 -20.96 23.29 -3.89
C ILE A 302 -21.92 22.66 -2.89
N LEU A 303 -21.43 21.75 -2.04
CA LEU A 303 -22.26 21.14 -0.99
C LEU A 303 -22.76 22.17 0.02
N GLN A 304 -21.93 23.15 0.39
CA GLN A 304 -22.34 24.25 1.26
C GLN A 304 -23.41 25.13 0.62
N ASP A 305 -23.27 25.47 -0.67
CA ASP A 305 -24.25 26.26 -1.43
C ASP A 305 -25.59 25.51 -1.60
N LEU A 306 -25.52 24.19 -1.84
CA LEU A 306 -26.68 23.30 -1.85
C LEU A 306 -27.30 23.09 -0.46
N GLY A 307 -26.66 23.58 0.60
CA GLY A 307 -27.17 23.56 1.96
C GLY A 307 -26.96 22.25 2.72
N ASN A 308 -25.93 21.46 2.39
CA ASN A 308 -25.67 20.15 2.97
C ASN A 308 -25.83 20.15 4.52
N PRO A 309 -26.82 19.43 5.06
CA PRO A 309 -27.13 19.42 6.49
C PRO A 309 -26.39 18.33 7.27
N PHE A 310 -25.72 17.43 6.56
CA PHE A 310 -25.15 16.22 7.13
C PHE A 310 -23.72 16.50 7.61
N PRO A 311 -23.42 16.29 8.91
CA PRO A 311 -22.10 16.55 9.49
C PRO A 311 -21.13 15.38 9.27
N PHE A 312 -21.28 14.65 8.16
CA PHE A 312 -20.52 13.43 7.90
C PHE A 312 -19.29 13.74 7.04
N ASP A 313 -18.15 13.23 7.46
CA ASP A 313 -16.95 13.25 6.63
C ASP A 313 -17.12 12.23 5.50
N LEU A 314 -17.16 12.73 4.27
CA LEU A 314 -17.26 11.92 3.06
C LEU A 314 -15.96 11.99 2.28
N ASP A 315 -15.59 10.88 1.65
CA ASP A 315 -14.56 10.88 0.63
C ASP A 315 -15.02 11.67 -0.61
N VAL A 316 -14.08 11.96 -1.52
CA VAL A 316 -14.36 12.74 -2.74
C VAL A 316 -15.52 12.14 -3.54
N LEU A 317 -15.57 10.81 -3.66
CA LEU A 317 -16.63 10.13 -4.40
C LEU A 317 -17.99 10.29 -3.70
N GLY A 318 -18.03 10.15 -2.37
CA GLY A 318 -19.20 10.39 -1.54
C GLY A 318 -19.71 11.82 -1.65
N LYS A 319 -18.81 12.82 -1.62
CA LYS A 319 -19.15 14.25 -1.82
C LYS A 319 -19.82 14.48 -3.18
N ARG A 320 -19.27 13.92 -4.27
CA ARG A 320 -19.84 14.03 -5.63
C ARG A 320 -21.22 13.38 -5.73
N ARG A 321 -21.35 12.16 -5.19
CA ARG A 321 -22.62 11.44 -5.15
C ARG A 321 -23.67 12.23 -4.37
N LEU A 322 -23.30 12.76 -3.21
CA LEU A 322 -24.20 13.57 -2.38
C LEU A 322 -24.66 14.80 -3.14
N ALA A 323 -23.73 15.57 -3.74
CA ALA A 323 -24.09 16.75 -4.52
C ALA A 323 -25.10 16.45 -5.65
N SER A 324 -24.99 15.28 -6.29
CA SER A 324 -25.91 14.87 -7.35
C SER A 324 -27.32 14.50 -6.87
N VAL A 325 -27.46 13.99 -5.64
CA VAL A 325 -28.74 13.45 -5.11
C VAL A 325 -29.39 14.39 -4.09
N LEU A 326 -28.62 15.31 -3.48
CA LEU A 326 -29.06 16.15 -2.36
C LEU A 326 -30.35 16.93 -2.66
N VAL A 327 -30.50 17.48 -3.86
CA VAL A 327 -31.74 18.17 -4.29
C VAL A 327 -32.94 17.23 -4.30
N GLU A 328 -32.77 15.99 -4.75
CA GLU A 328 -33.84 14.99 -4.74
C GLU A 328 -34.17 14.54 -3.30
N MET A 329 -33.16 14.40 -2.43
CA MET A 329 -33.38 14.14 -1.00
C MET A 329 -34.22 15.25 -0.35
N TYR A 330 -33.96 16.51 -0.70
CA TYR A 330 -34.78 17.64 -0.22
C TYR A 330 -36.25 17.53 -0.65
N ARG A 331 -36.52 17.03 -1.85
CA ARG A 331 -37.90 16.86 -2.35
C ARG A 331 -38.63 15.73 -1.64
N GLN A 332 -37.90 14.71 -1.18
CA GLN A 332 -38.44 13.58 -0.45
C GLN A 332 -38.46 13.78 1.08
N LYS A 333 -37.98 14.94 1.56
CA LYS A 333 -37.99 15.28 2.98
C LYS A 333 -39.41 15.22 3.53
N GLY A 334 -39.56 14.57 4.69
CA GLY A 334 -40.82 14.36 5.36
C GLY A 334 -41.60 13.12 4.91
N THR A 335 -41.01 12.28 4.04
CA THR A 335 -41.60 11.01 3.59
C THR A 335 -40.81 9.82 4.13
N GLU A 336 -41.48 8.68 4.28
CA GLU A 336 -40.86 7.39 4.64
C GLU A 336 -39.78 7.01 3.63
N ALA A 337 -40.12 7.01 2.33
CA ALA A 337 -39.16 6.74 1.25
C ALA A 337 -37.92 7.64 1.29
N GLY A 338 -38.07 8.91 1.70
CA GLY A 338 -36.94 9.83 1.87
C GLY A 338 -35.98 9.41 2.98
N ILE A 339 -36.51 8.94 4.12
CA ILE A 339 -35.73 8.42 5.24
C ILE A 339 -35.02 7.12 4.83
N GLU A 340 -35.74 6.18 4.21
CA GLU A 340 -35.20 4.91 3.71
C GLU A 340 -34.03 5.13 2.73
N ASN A 341 -34.26 5.93 1.69
CA ASN A 341 -33.26 6.20 0.65
C ASN A 341 -32.00 6.88 1.23
N ALA A 342 -32.16 7.77 2.21
CA ALA A 342 -31.04 8.46 2.82
C ALA A 342 -30.18 7.55 3.70
N ILE A 343 -30.80 6.69 4.52
CA ILE A 343 -30.09 5.70 5.34
C ILE A 343 -29.32 4.74 4.44
N ARG A 344 -29.97 4.26 3.37
CA ARG A 344 -29.36 3.40 2.37
C ARG A 344 -28.20 4.08 1.65
N PHE A 345 -28.33 5.36 1.28
CA PHE A 345 -27.29 6.11 0.58
C PHE A 345 -26.01 6.26 1.42
N PHE A 346 -26.14 6.63 2.70
CA PHE A 346 -24.98 6.90 3.55
C PHE A 346 -24.36 5.66 4.17
N LEU A 347 -25.18 4.67 4.55
CA LEU A 347 -24.74 3.53 5.36
C LEU A 347 -24.85 2.19 4.64
N GLY A 348 -25.53 2.14 3.50
CA GLY A 348 -25.80 0.88 2.80
C GLY A 348 -26.73 -0.07 3.56
N ILE A 349 -27.41 0.43 4.60
CA ILE A 349 -28.36 -0.33 5.43
C ILE A 349 -29.76 -0.16 4.86
N ASP A 350 -30.51 -1.25 4.75
CA ASP A 350 -31.90 -1.22 4.31
C ASP A 350 -32.83 -1.07 5.54
N VAL A 351 -33.79 -0.15 5.42
CA VAL A 351 -34.85 0.03 6.42
C VAL A 351 -35.95 -0.98 6.11
N THR A 352 -36.32 -1.81 7.07
CA THR A 352 -37.32 -2.87 6.88
C THR A 352 -38.74 -2.34 7.05
N ALA A 353 -38.94 -1.39 7.97
CA ALA A 353 -40.21 -0.72 8.19
C ALA A 353 -40.04 0.61 8.96
N ILE A 354 -40.92 1.57 8.69
CA ILE A 354 -41.15 2.72 9.57
C ILE A 354 -42.54 2.59 10.16
N THR A 355 -42.63 2.33 11.47
CA THR A 355 -43.89 1.99 12.12
C THR A 355 -44.34 3.08 13.10
N PRO A 356 -45.65 3.31 13.27
CA PRO A 356 -46.14 4.19 14.32
C PRO A 356 -45.69 3.68 15.70
N PHE A 357 -45.24 4.59 16.57
CA PHE A 357 -44.77 4.22 17.89
C PHE A 357 -45.92 3.61 18.73
N THR A 358 -45.74 2.36 19.16
CA THR A 358 -46.68 1.63 20.01
C THR A 358 -46.13 1.46 21.42
N GLY A 359 -46.04 2.56 22.16
CA GLY A 359 -45.70 2.51 23.59
C GLY A 359 -46.88 2.05 24.44
N THR A 360 -46.65 1.09 25.33
CA THR A 360 -47.62 0.73 26.38
C THR A 360 -47.65 1.80 27.46
N THR A 361 -48.83 2.36 27.76
CA THR A 361 -49.03 3.23 28.91
C THR A 361 -49.01 2.40 30.20
N LEU A 362 -48.32 2.89 31.24
CA LEU A 362 -48.36 2.28 32.56
C LEU A 362 -49.58 2.80 33.31
N VAL A 363 -50.61 1.98 33.46
CA VAL A 363 -51.81 2.36 34.21
C VAL A 363 -51.51 2.29 35.72
N LEU A 364 -51.55 3.43 36.41
CA LEU A 364 -51.30 3.55 37.86
C LEU A 364 -52.57 3.30 38.69
N GLY A 365 -53.28 2.21 38.37
CA GLY A 365 -54.51 1.79 39.04
C GLY A 365 -55.79 2.46 38.54
N GLU A 366 -56.92 1.93 39.02
CA GLU A 366 -58.28 2.40 38.67
C GLU A 366 -58.72 3.56 39.58
N SER A 367 -59.29 4.60 38.98
CA SER A 367 -59.76 5.80 39.69
C SER A 367 -61.25 5.71 40.02
N GLU A 368 -61.60 5.83 41.31
CA GLU A 368 -63.01 5.89 41.75
C GLU A 368 -63.77 7.14 41.24
N LEU A 369 -63.07 8.08 40.60
CA LEU A 369 -63.63 9.29 39.97
C LEU A 369 -63.92 9.13 38.46
N GLY A 370 -63.74 7.93 37.91
CA GLY A 370 -64.16 7.59 36.54
C GLY A 370 -63.19 7.99 35.42
N VAL A 371 -61.97 8.40 35.76
CA VAL A 371 -60.87 8.63 34.79
C VAL A 371 -59.59 8.06 35.37
N ASP A 372 -59.06 7.00 34.75
CA ASP A 372 -57.85 6.30 35.19
C ASP A 372 -56.58 7.13 34.95
N TRP A 373 -55.57 6.92 35.79
CA TRP A 373 -54.32 7.68 35.74
C TRP A 373 -53.27 6.87 34.97
N GLU A 374 -53.00 7.29 33.74
CA GLU A 374 -51.98 6.65 32.89
C GLU A 374 -50.65 7.41 32.97
N LEU A 375 -49.57 6.70 33.29
CA LEU A 375 -48.20 7.19 33.20
C LEU A 375 -47.58 6.67 31.90
N GLY A 376 -47.51 7.53 30.90
CA GLY A 376 -46.96 7.18 29.58
C GLY A 376 -47.00 8.35 28.61
N PRO A 377 -46.52 8.16 27.38
CA PRO A 377 -46.63 9.20 26.35
C PRO A 377 -48.10 9.51 26.09
N SER A 378 -48.46 10.80 26.01
CA SER A 378 -49.85 11.19 25.71
C SER A 378 -50.30 10.62 24.36
N ASP A 379 -51.60 10.31 24.21
CA ASP A 379 -52.20 9.89 22.93
C ASP A 379 -51.83 10.79 21.75
N ARG A 380 -51.69 12.09 22.01
CA ARG A 380 -51.31 13.08 21.00
C ARG A 380 -49.84 12.92 20.58
N PHE A 381 -48.94 12.57 21.50
CA PHE A 381 -47.54 12.29 21.19
C PHE A 381 -47.42 11.01 20.37
N ALA A 382 -48.07 9.92 20.81
CA ALA A 382 -48.01 8.62 20.13
C ALA A 382 -48.48 8.70 18.66
N ARG A 383 -49.48 9.54 18.35
CA ARG A 383 -49.96 9.77 16.97
C ARG A 383 -48.93 10.42 16.03
N TYR A 384 -47.93 11.11 16.57
CA TYR A 384 -46.88 11.78 15.80
C TYR A 384 -45.51 11.17 16.06
N ALA A 385 -45.45 10.02 16.72
CA ALA A 385 -44.22 9.30 17.04
C ALA A 385 -44.10 8.06 16.15
N PHE A 386 -42.87 7.73 15.75
CA PHE A 386 -42.58 6.56 14.92
C PHE A 386 -41.22 5.95 15.28
N ASP A 387 -41.10 4.67 14.96
CA ASP A 387 -39.89 3.87 15.09
C ASP A 387 -39.36 3.50 13.71
N VAL A 388 -38.04 3.32 13.61
CA VAL A 388 -37.37 2.91 12.37
C VAL A 388 -36.73 1.56 12.62
N GLU A 389 -37.05 0.57 11.79
CA GLU A 389 -36.51 -0.78 11.86
C GLU A 389 -35.45 -1.01 10.77
N VAL A 390 -34.32 -1.59 11.13
CA VAL A 390 -33.20 -1.88 10.22
C VAL A 390 -32.95 -3.39 10.14
N ASP A 391 -32.35 -3.84 9.04
CA ASP A 391 -32.11 -5.27 8.75
C ASP A 391 -30.82 -5.83 9.37
N VAL A 392 -29.84 -4.97 9.67
CA VAL A 392 -28.51 -5.33 10.19
C VAL A 392 -28.22 -4.58 11.49
N PRO A 393 -27.58 -5.20 12.50
CA PRO A 393 -27.25 -4.51 13.74
C PRO A 393 -26.18 -3.44 13.50
N PRO A 394 -26.48 -2.14 13.65
CA PRO A 394 -25.54 -1.07 13.37
C PRO A 394 -24.45 -0.98 14.45
N THR A 395 -23.30 -0.41 14.09
CA THR A 395 -22.25 0.05 15.01
C THR A 395 -22.70 1.28 15.79
N ALA A 396 -21.99 1.64 16.87
CA ALA A 396 -22.33 2.84 17.65
C ALA A 396 -22.26 4.15 16.83
N THR A 397 -21.39 4.20 15.82
CA THR A 397 -21.27 5.35 14.91
C THR A 397 -22.44 5.40 13.94
N GLU A 398 -22.78 4.27 13.31
CA GLU A 398 -23.94 4.15 12.40
C GLU A 398 -25.24 4.51 13.11
N ARG A 399 -25.44 4.06 14.36
CA ARG A 399 -26.62 4.46 15.19
C ARG A 399 -26.76 5.98 15.32
N ARG A 400 -25.66 6.69 15.54
CA ARG A 400 -25.67 8.17 15.64
C ARG A 400 -25.97 8.81 14.29
N GLN A 401 -25.43 8.26 13.20
CA GLN A 401 -25.67 8.76 11.84
C GLN A 401 -27.13 8.54 11.42
N ILE A 402 -27.70 7.36 11.67
CA ILE A 402 -29.13 7.06 11.43
C ILE A 402 -29.99 8.07 12.18
N ARG A 403 -29.75 8.28 13.47
CA ARG A 403 -30.49 9.27 14.27
C ARG A 403 -30.41 10.67 13.66
N ALA A 404 -29.22 11.14 13.28
CA ALA A 404 -29.05 12.44 12.63
C ALA A 404 -29.79 12.55 11.29
N ILE A 405 -29.76 11.50 10.47
CA ILE A 405 -30.48 11.45 9.18
C ILE A 405 -32.00 11.53 9.41
N VAL A 406 -32.53 10.67 10.29
CA VAL A 406 -33.96 10.61 10.60
C VAL A 406 -34.43 11.94 11.19
N ASP A 407 -33.70 12.51 12.15
CA ASP A 407 -34.06 13.78 12.77
C ASP A 407 -34.08 14.95 11.77
N TYR A 408 -33.20 14.91 10.77
CA TYR A 408 -33.17 15.92 9.73
C TYR A 408 -34.31 15.76 8.71
N LEU A 409 -34.60 14.52 8.31
CA LEU A 409 -35.55 14.24 7.23
C LEU A 409 -37.00 14.12 7.70
N LYS A 410 -37.24 13.83 8.98
CA LYS A 410 -38.60 13.72 9.51
C LYS A 410 -39.39 15.03 9.36
N PRO A 411 -40.72 14.96 9.21
CA PRO A 411 -41.56 16.15 9.33
C PRO A 411 -41.35 16.83 10.69
N ALA A 412 -41.31 18.17 10.71
CA ALA A 412 -40.98 18.94 11.91
C ALA A 412 -41.92 18.65 13.11
N HIS A 413 -43.16 18.23 12.85
CA HIS A 413 -44.17 17.94 13.88
C HIS A 413 -44.16 16.49 14.38
N THR A 414 -43.26 15.64 13.87
CA THR A 414 -43.15 14.22 14.24
C THR A 414 -41.94 13.95 15.14
N HIS A 415 -41.97 12.83 15.87
CA HIS A 415 -40.95 12.41 16.82
C HIS A 415 -40.40 11.04 16.44
N PHE A 416 -39.09 10.94 16.27
CA PHE A 416 -38.41 9.66 16.17
C PHE A 416 -38.13 9.16 17.59
N VAL A 417 -38.59 7.94 17.92
CA VAL A 417 -38.45 7.38 19.27
C VAL A 417 -37.35 6.32 19.28
N ASP A 418 -37.62 5.15 18.71
CA ASP A 418 -36.72 4.01 18.79
C ASP A 418 -36.18 3.57 17.43
N LEU A 419 -34.89 3.20 17.44
CA LEU A 419 -34.24 2.46 16.35
C LEU A 419 -34.33 0.98 16.70
N ILE A 420 -35.16 0.24 15.98
CA ILE A 420 -35.38 -1.19 16.20
C ILE A 420 -34.31 -1.94 15.40
N GLU A 421 -33.44 -2.63 16.11
CA GLU A 421 -32.34 -3.41 15.55
C GLU A 421 -32.74 -4.89 15.48
N PRO A 422 -32.22 -5.65 14.50
CA PRO A 422 -32.47 -7.08 14.47
C PRO A 422 -31.91 -7.70 15.75
N GLY A 423 -32.69 -8.58 16.38
CA GLY A 423 -32.24 -9.31 17.57
C GLY A 423 -30.93 -10.03 17.26
N ALA A 424 -30.02 -10.08 18.25
CA ALA A 424 -28.80 -10.87 18.11
C ALA A 424 -29.17 -12.29 17.66
N PRO A 425 -28.45 -12.88 16.69
CA PRO A 425 -28.70 -14.27 16.31
C PRO A 425 -28.63 -15.10 17.59
N ILE A 426 -29.65 -15.93 17.83
CA ILE A 426 -29.73 -16.76 19.02
C ILE A 426 -28.50 -17.66 19.03
N ALA A 427 -27.50 -17.30 19.84
CA ALA A 427 -26.35 -18.14 20.09
C ALA A 427 -26.81 -19.20 21.09
N TYR A 428 -27.17 -20.38 20.57
CA TYR A 428 -27.36 -21.55 21.41
C TYR A 428 -25.97 -21.99 21.90
N ASP A 429 -25.54 -21.51 23.07
CA ASP A 429 -24.30 -21.97 23.72
C ASP A 429 -24.50 -23.35 24.41
N HIS A 430 -25.74 -23.81 24.49
CA HIS A 430 -26.10 -25.13 25.00
C HIS A 430 -27.52 -25.51 24.55
N TRP A 431 -27.79 -26.82 24.44
CA TRP A 431 -29.15 -27.35 24.38
C TRP A 431 -29.67 -27.52 25.81
N GLU A 432 -30.58 -26.65 26.25
CA GLU A 432 -31.42 -26.93 27.42
C GLU A 432 -32.55 -27.88 27.00
N LEU A 433 -32.43 -29.16 27.35
CA LEU A 433 -33.54 -30.10 27.31
C LEU A 433 -34.40 -29.87 28.56
N GLY A 434 -35.67 -29.56 28.34
CA GLY A 434 -36.61 -29.16 29.38
C GLY A 434 -36.79 -30.15 30.53
N ILE A 435 -37.36 -29.64 31.61
CA ILE A 435 -37.67 -30.36 32.85
C ILE A 435 -38.49 -31.61 32.54
N SER A 436 -37.91 -32.79 32.81
CA SER A 436 -38.64 -34.05 32.87
C SER A 436 -39.53 -34.05 34.11
N GLU A 437 -40.84 -34.28 33.95
CA GLU A 437 -41.79 -34.47 35.07
C GLU A 437 -41.54 -35.77 35.86
N LEU A 438 -40.43 -36.48 35.62
CA LEU A 438 -40.05 -37.72 36.31
C LEU A 438 -38.91 -37.57 37.32
N GLY A 439 -38.62 -36.36 37.79
CA GLY A 439 -37.94 -36.16 39.08
C GLY A 439 -36.45 -36.51 39.16
N GLU A 440 -35.75 -36.71 38.04
CA GLU A 440 -34.28 -36.76 38.01
C GLU A 440 -33.72 -35.86 36.90
N THR A 441 -32.81 -34.97 37.27
CA THR A 441 -31.99 -34.17 36.36
C THR A 441 -30.89 -35.04 35.79
N THR A 442 -30.81 -35.12 34.46
CA THR A 442 -29.68 -35.76 33.78
C THR A 442 -28.69 -34.65 33.41
N ASP A 443 -27.49 -34.68 33.98
CA ASP A 443 -26.38 -33.85 33.51
C ASP A 443 -25.65 -34.58 32.37
N LEU A 444 -25.40 -33.89 31.26
CA LEU A 444 -24.51 -34.36 30.21
C LEU A 444 -23.48 -33.27 29.92
N HIS A 445 -22.21 -33.66 29.97
CA HIS A 445 -21.02 -32.81 29.92
C HIS A 445 -20.93 -31.90 28.69
#